data_AF-A0AAN7E4T1-F1
#
_entry.id   AF-A0AAN7E4T1-F1
#
_cell.length_a   1.000
_cell.length_b   1.000
_cell.length_c   1.000
_cell.angle_alpha   90.00
_cell.angle_beta   90.00
_cell.angle_gamma   90.00
#
_symmetry.space_group_name_H-M   'P 1'
#
loop_
_entity.id
_entity.type
_entity.pdbx_description
1 polymer ?
#
loop_
_entity_poly.entity_id
_entity_poly.type
_entity_poly.pdbx_seq_one_letter_code
_entity_poly.pdbx_strand_id
1 'polypeptide(L)'
;MMMIKIKPLVLLLLLSCTWVLTVATSDSAYPTISDCGMEELVPVRREVYGNGRIFDISHRFREDMPSWDSGDGLGQFLRLRHSIKNGSLTNVSELRYFSVHSGTHVDAPGHVFDHYFDAGFDVDTLDLELLNGPALLVDVPRDKNITAEVMKSLNIPKGIRRVIFRTLNTDRRLMWEKEFDTSFAGLMKDGAEWLVENTDIKLIDPTSKDLVLNGNDQ
;
A
#
# COMPACT_ATOMS: atom_id res chain seq x y z
N MET A 1 -38.53 -53.00 30.42
CA MET A 1 -37.44 -52.96 29.42
C MET A 1 -38.05 -53.30 28.07
N MET A 2 -38.34 -52.29 27.24
CA MET A 2 -38.88 -52.49 25.89
C MET A 2 -38.05 -51.63 24.92
N MET A 3 -37.10 -52.28 24.26
CA MET A 3 -36.20 -51.65 23.30
C MET A 3 -36.91 -51.51 21.95
N ILE A 4 -37.18 -50.26 21.56
CA ILE A 4 -37.69 -49.94 20.22
C ILE A 4 -36.52 -50.09 19.24
N LYS A 5 -36.57 -51.11 18.38
CA LYS A 5 -35.61 -51.31 17.28
C LYS A 5 -35.95 -50.36 16.13
N ILE A 6 -35.17 -49.30 15.98
CA ILE A 6 -35.20 -48.42 14.81
C ILE A 6 -34.50 -49.14 13.64
N LYS A 7 -35.18 -49.26 12.50
CA LYS A 7 -34.65 -49.91 11.29
C LYS A 7 -33.53 -49.04 10.65
N PRO A 8 -32.42 -49.63 10.18
CA PRO A 8 -31.25 -48.89 9.69
C PRO A 8 -31.48 -48.14 8.37
N LEU A 9 -32.62 -48.33 7.71
CA LEU A 9 -32.91 -47.72 6.41
C LEU A 9 -33.42 -46.26 6.53
N VAL A 10 -33.89 -45.83 7.71
CA VAL A 10 -34.40 -44.46 7.93
C VAL A 10 -33.25 -43.49 8.27
N LEU A 11 -32.10 -43.99 8.70
CA LEU A 11 -30.94 -43.16 9.05
C LEU A 11 -30.16 -42.66 7.81
N LEU A 12 -30.33 -43.32 6.65
CA LEU A 12 -29.62 -42.94 5.42
C LEU A 12 -30.30 -41.80 4.63
N LEU A 13 -31.55 -41.46 4.95
CA LEU A 13 -32.32 -40.44 4.22
C LEU A 13 -32.24 -39.03 4.85
N LEU A 14 -31.54 -38.90 5.98
CA LEU A 14 -31.31 -37.61 6.66
C LEU A 14 -29.90 -37.05 6.44
N LEU A 15 -29.03 -37.74 5.69
CA LEU A 15 -27.66 -37.28 5.38
C LEU A 15 -27.48 -36.73 3.96
N SER A 16 -28.56 -36.53 3.21
CA SER A 16 -28.49 -36.13 1.80
C SER A 16 -29.33 -34.90 1.49
N CYS A 17 -29.16 -33.80 2.22
CA CYS A 17 -29.60 -32.47 1.76
C CYS A 17 -29.11 -31.36 2.71
N THR A 18 -27.84 -30.96 2.58
CA THR A 18 -27.40 -29.55 2.67
C THR A 18 -25.91 -29.49 2.34
N TRP A 19 -25.54 -29.89 1.12
CA TRP A 19 -24.43 -29.20 0.47
C TRP A 19 -25.07 -27.98 -0.17
N VAL A 20 -25.30 -26.95 0.64
CA VAL A 20 -25.45 -25.62 0.06
C VAL A 20 -24.08 -25.32 -0.51
N LEU A 21 -23.91 -25.57 -1.82
CA LEU A 21 -22.94 -24.86 -2.61
C LEU A 21 -23.30 -23.40 -2.41
N THR A 22 -22.66 -22.74 -1.45
CA THR A 22 -22.50 -21.29 -1.49
C THR A 22 -21.75 -21.05 -2.78
N VAL A 23 -22.50 -20.78 -3.84
CA VAL A 23 -21.99 -20.03 -4.98
C VAL A 23 -21.46 -18.77 -4.32
N ALA A 24 -20.13 -18.65 -4.24
CA ALA A 24 -19.51 -17.39 -3.90
C ALA A 24 -19.96 -16.41 -4.99
N THR A 25 -21.06 -15.71 -4.74
CA THR A 25 -21.41 -14.52 -5.49
C THR A 25 -20.17 -13.66 -5.42
N SER A 26 -19.63 -13.22 -6.56
CA SER A 26 -18.36 -12.53 -6.59
C SER A 26 -18.44 -11.24 -5.76
N ASP A 27 -18.03 -11.36 -4.50
CA ASP A 27 -17.95 -10.32 -3.46
C ASP A 27 -16.77 -9.35 -3.72
N SER A 28 -16.11 -9.47 -4.87
CA SER A 28 -15.01 -8.59 -5.25
C SER A 28 -15.56 -7.20 -5.55
N ALA A 29 -15.09 -6.21 -4.80
CA ALA A 29 -15.40 -4.81 -5.04
C ALA A 29 -14.67 -4.25 -6.25
N TYR A 30 -13.58 -4.90 -6.69
CA TYR A 30 -12.93 -4.52 -7.93
C TYR A 30 -13.73 -5.03 -9.13
N PRO A 31 -13.88 -4.22 -10.19
CA PRO A 31 -14.54 -4.66 -11.40
C PRO A 31 -13.78 -5.86 -11.99
N THR A 32 -14.48 -6.99 -12.15
CA THR A 32 -14.05 -8.08 -13.00
C THR A 32 -14.17 -7.62 -14.45
N ILE A 33 -13.06 -7.60 -15.20
CA ILE A 33 -13.09 -7.38 -16.65
C ILE A 33 -14.02 -8.46 -17.22
N SER A 34 -15.13 -8.04 -17.83
CA SER A 34 -16.13 -8.95 -18.40
C SER A 34 -16.03 -8.85 -19.92
N ASP A 35 -15.82 -9.99 -20.56
CA ASP A 35 -15.56 -10.14 -22.01
C ASP A 35 -16.83 -9.95 -22.88
N CYS A 36 -17.82 -9.19 -22.40
CA CYS A 36 -19.08 -8.96 -23.11
C CYS A 36 -19.08 -7.54 -23.71
N GLY A 37 -19.09 -7.48 -25.04
CA GLY A 37 -18.89 -6.30 -25.89
C GLY A 37 -19.92 -5.17 -25.79
N MET A 38 -20.08 -4.60 -24.60
CA MET A 38 -20.54 -3.23 -24.43
C MET A 38 -19.35 -2.29 -24.47
N GLU A 39 -19.55 -1.03 -24.90
CA GLU A 39 -18.51 0.00 -24.83
C GLU A 39 -17.93 0.04 -23.41
N GLU A 40 -16.67 -0.34 -23.29
CA GLU A 40 -16.01 -0.51 -22.00
C GLU A 40 -15.80 0.87 -21.38
N LEU A 41 -16.53 1.17 -20.30
CA LEU A 41 -16.30 2.37 -19.50
C LEU A 41 -14.97 2.23 -18.76
N VAL A 42 -13.87 2.62 -19.41
CA VAL A 42 -12.54 2.60 -18.83
C VAL A 42 -12.25 3.92 -18.10
N PRO A 43 -11.99 3.91 -16.79
CA PRO A 43 -11.63 5.13 -16.07
C PRO A 43 -10.25 5.63 -16.52
N VAL A 44 -10.16 6.91 -16.88
CA VAL A 44 -8.88 7.55 -17.18
C VAL A 44 -8.08 7.68 -15.89
N ARG A 45 -6.91 7.04 -15.83
CA ARG A 45 -5.96 7.16 -14.72
C ARG A 45 -4.83 8.10 -15.15
N ARG A 46 -4.66 9.22 -14.44
CA ARG A 46 -3.59 10.20 -14.68
C ARG A 46 -2.69 10.24 -13.45
N GLU A 47 -1.39 10.42 -13.69
CA GLU A 47 -0.42 10.68 -12.63
C GLU A 47 0.02 12.14 -12.60
N VAL A 48 -0.27 12.90 -13.67
CA VAL A 48 0.09 14.31 -13.79
C VAL A 48 -1.16 15.14 -14.05
N TYR A 49 -1.32 16.20 -13.26
CA TYR A 49 -2.47 17.08 -13.29
C TYR A 49 -2.05 18.55 -13.38
N GLY A 50 -3.01 19.39 -13.78
CA GLY A 50 -2.83 20.85 -13.78
C GLY A 50 -1.70 21.35 -14.67
N ASN A 51 -1.46 20.70 -15.82
CA ASN A 51 -0.39 20.99 -16.77
C ASN A 51 1.02 20.82 -16.16
N GLY A 52 1.29 19.67 -15.55
CA GLY A 52 2.62 19.37 -14.99
C GLY A 52 2.91 19.99 -13.62
N ARG A 53 1.89 20.56 -12.94
CA ARG A 53 2.06 21.19 -11.62
C ARG A 53 1.83 20.24 -10.45
N ILE A 54 1.07 19.17 -10.67
CA ILE A 54 0.70 18.21 -9.63
C ILE A 54 1.09 16.84 -10.13
N PHE A 55 1.94 16.15 -9.36
CA PHE A 55 2.39 14.79 -9.61
C PHE A 55 1.83 13.88 -8.52
N ASP A 56 1.11 12.84 -8.91
CA ASP A 56 0.64 11.79 -8.01
C ASP A 56 1.76 10.76 -7.79
N ILE A 57 2.42 10.90 -6.64
CA ILE A 57 3.48 10.00 -6.18
C ILE A 57 2.95 8.80 -5.38
N SER A 58 1.64 8.54 -5.43
CA SER A 58 1.01 7.45 -4.71
C SER A 58 0.97 6.17 -5.54
N HIS A 59 1.25 5.03 -4.92
CA HIS A 59 1.02 3.73 -5.54
C HIS A 59 -0.46 3.37 -5.50
N ARG A 60 -1.02 3.01 -6.66
CA ARG A 60 -2.36 2.43 -6.73
C ARG A 60 -2.36 1.08 -5.99
N PHE A 61 -3.32 0.91 -5.08
CA PHE A 61 -3.58 -0.39 -4.47
C PHE A 61 -4.06 -1.41 -5.50
N ARG A 62 -3.40 -2.56 -5.52
CA ARG A 62 -3.73 -3.73 -6.32
C ARG A 62 -3.51 -4.97 -5.47
N GLU A 63 -4.26 -6.03 -5.75
CA GLU A 63 -4.12 -7.29 -5.02
C GLU A 63 -2.73 -7.92 -5.22
N ASP A 64 -2.09 -7.63 -6.34
CA ASP A 64 -0.77 -8.14 -6.75
C ASP A 64 0.40 -7.20 -6.41
N MET A 65 0.18 -6.11 -5.66
CA MET A 65 1.30 -5.25 -5.22
C MET A 65 2.01 -5.89 -4.02
N PRO A 66 3.28 -5.56 -3.75
CA PRO A 66 4.02 -6.21 -2.69
C PRO A 66 3.46 -5.78 -1.33
N SER A 67 3.45 -6.72 -0.40
CA SER A 67 3.12 -6.49 1.01
C SER A 67 4.28 -7.01 1.85
N TRP A 68 4.57 -6.33 2.96
CA TRP A 68 5.67 -6.69 3.86
C TRP A 68 5.65 -8.19 4.18
N ASP A 69 6.79 -8.85 3.98
CA ASP A 69 7.01 -10.28 4.27
C ASP A 69 6.01 -11.24 3.60
N SER A 70 5.43 -10.83 2.47
CA SER A 70 4.49 -11.63 1.67
C SER A 70 5.06 -11.96 0.29
N GLY A 71 4.99 -13.23 -0.09
CA GLY A 71 5.20 -13.67 -1.48
C GLY A 71 3.93 -13.64 -2.34
N ASP A 72 2.77 -13.44 -1.71
CA ASP A 72 1.48 -13.48 -2.38
C ASP A 72 0.93 -12.10 -2.74
N GLY A 73 1.69 -11.05 -2.49
CA GLY A 73 1.26 -9.66 -2.63
C GLY A 73 0.33 -9.24 -1.50
N LEU A 74 -0.46 -8.20 -1.76
CA LEU A 74 -1.43 -7.62 -0.83
C LEU A 74 -2.68 -8.50 -0.65
N GLY A 75 -3.03 -9.30 -1.67
CA GLY A 75 -4.20 -10.15 -1.67
C GLY A 75 -5.53 -9.37 -1.76
N GLN A 76 -6.65 -10.07 -1.53
CA GLN A 76 -7.99 -9.48 -1.61
C GLN A 76 -8.26 -8.57 -0.41
N PHE A 77 -7.89 -7.29 -0.55
CA PHE A 77 -8.04 -6.31 0.52
C PHE A 77 -9.35 -5.52 0.47
N LEU A 78 -10.07 -5.55 -0.66
CA LEU A 78 -11.31 -4.79 -0.87
C LEU A 78 -12.50 -5.73 -1.11
N ARG A 79 -13.51 -5.65 -0.24
CA ARG A 79 -14.72 -6.47 -0.31
C ARG A 79 -15.95 -5.62 -0.57
N LEU A 80 -16.87 -6.10 -1.40
CA LEU A 80 -18.17 -5.46 -1.60
C LEU A 80 -19.19 -6.00 -0.59
N ARG A 81 -19.53 -5.20 0.43
CA ARG A 81 -20.53 -5.57 1.45
C ARG A 81 -21.97 -5.46 0.93
N HIS A 82 -22.25 -4.40 0.17
CA HIS A 82 -23.54 -4.21 -0.51
C HIS A 82 -23.29 -3.90 -1.99
N SER A 83 -24.13 -4.45 -2.87
CA SER A 83 -23.92 -4.38 -4.32
C SER A 83 -25.21 -4.05 -5.04
N ILE A 84 -25.14 -3.07 -5.95
CA ILE A 84 -26.24 -2.74 -6.87
C ILE A 84 -26.59 -3.95 -7.74
N LYS A 85 -25.58 -4.74 -8.15
CA LYS A 85 -25.82 -5.99 -8.90
C LYS A 85 -26.64 -7.00 -8.12
N ASN A 86 -26.58 -6.95 -6.77
CA ASN A 86 -27.34 -7.81 -5.87
C ASN A 86 -28.62 -7.12 -5.33
N GLY A 87 -29.10 -6.06 -5.99
CA GLY A 87 -30.35 -5.38 -5.64
C GLY A 87 -30.23 -4.33 -4.53
N SER A 88 -29.02 -3.97 -4.09
CA SER A 88 -28.83 -2.83 -3.17
C SER A 88 -28.99 -1.49 -3.92
N LEU A 89 -29.32 -0.41 -3.21
CA LEU A 89 -29.41 0.93 -3.82
C LEU A 89 -28.05 1.52 -4.18
N THR A 90 -26.99 1.09 -3.48
CA THR A 90 -25.63 1.59 -3.62
C THR A 90 -24.62 0.45 -3.51
N ASN A 91 -23.42 0.67 -4.06
CA ASN A 91 -22.27 -0.18 -3.79
C ASN A 91 -21.59 0.29 -2.49
N VAL A 92 -21.37 -0.61 -1.54
CA VAL A 92 -20.71 -0.31 -0.26
C VAL A 92 -19.53 -1.26 -0.09
N SER A 93 -18.32 -0.72 -0.09
CA SER A 93 -17.08 -1.49 0.01
C SER A 93 -16.45 -1.40 1.40
N GLU A 94 -15.77 -2.47 1.83
CA GLU A 94 -14.99 -2.57 3.06
C GLU A 94 -13.53 -2.88 2.71
N LEU A 95 -12.59 -2.27 3.44
CA LEU A 95 -11.20 -2.71 3.48
C LEU A 95 -11.06 -3.83 4.52
N ARG A 96 -10.57 -5.00 4.14
CA ARG A 96 -10.36 -6.17 5.01
C ARG A 96 -8.95 -6.70 4.84
N TYR A 97 -8.33 -7.16 5.93
CA TYR A 97 -6.97 -7.71 5.90
C TYR A 97 -5.95 -6.78 5.21
N PHE A 98 -6.16 -5.46 5.36
CA PHE A 98 -5.35 -4.42 4.75
C PHE A 98 -4.31 -3.93 5.76
N SER A 99 -3.04 -4.02 5.41
CA SER A 99 -1.98 -3.42 6.21
C SER A 99 -1.96 -1.92 5.98
N VAL A 100 -1.90 -1.13 7.04
CA VAL A 100 -1.73 0.33 6.96
C VAL A 100 -0.35 0.75 6.43
N HIS A 101 0.58 -0.21 6.35
CA HIS A 101 1.91 -0.04 5.74
C HIS A 101 1.96 -0.48 4.27
N SER A 102 0.80 -0.73 3.64
CA SER A 102 0.73 -1.05 2.22
C SER A 102 0.82 0.23 1.37
N GLY A 103 1.61 0.19 0.30
CA GLY A 103 1.71 1.29 -0.66
C GLY A 103 2.37 2.55 -0.09
N THR A 104 2.01 3.70 -0.64
CA THR A 104 2.50 5.01 -0.17
C THR A 104 1.79 5.37 1.13
N HIS A 105 2.55 5.45 2.23
CA HIS A 105 2.02 5.69 3.58
C HIS A 105 3.01 6.50 4.43
N VAL A 106 2.63 6.78 5.66
CA VAL A 106 3.45 7.47 6.68
C VAL A 106 3.34 6.69 7.98
N ASP A 107 4.46 6.55 8.69
CA ASP A 107 4.52 5.88 9.97
C ASP A 107 4.42 6.87 11.14
N ALA A 108 3.68 6.49 12.17
CA ALA A 108 3.65 7.18 13.45
C ALA A 108 4.66 6.56 14.44
N PRO A 109 5.12 7.28 15.48
CA PRO A 109 6.08 6.74 16.45
C PRO A 109 5.63 5.43 17.12
N GLY A 110 4.33 5.27 17.35
CA GLY A 110 3.75 4.04 17.89
C GLY A 110 3.94 2.80 17.01
N HIS A 111 4.34 2.94 15.74
CA HIS A 111 4.69 1.81 14.88
C HIS A 111 5.92 1.05 15.39
N VAL A 112 6.95 1.77 15.88
CA VAL A 112 8.27 1.20 16.20
C VAL A 112 8.51 1.12 17.71
N PHE A 113 7.86 1.98 18.49
CA PHE A 113 8.12 2.11 19.93
C PHE A 113 6.86 1.82 20.76
N ASP A 114 6.91 0.72 21.50
CA ASP A 114 5.78 0.18 22.31
C ASP A 114 5.18 1.22 23.28
N HIS A 115 6.02 1.94 24.02
CA HIS A 115 5.57 2.98 24.94
C HIS A 115 4.89 4.19 24.25
N TYR A 116 5.21 4.46 22.97
CA TYR A 116 4.50 5.47 22.19
C TYR A 116 3.15 4.94 21.69
N PHE A 117 3.06 3.65 21.37
CA PHE A 117 1.81 2.99 21.02
C PHE A 117 0.82 3.03 22.18
N ASP A 118 1.25 2.63 23.38
CA ASP A 118 0.44 2.66 24.60
C ASP A 118 -0.03 4.08 24.96
N ALA A 119 0.80 5.08 24.64
CA ALA A 119 0.49 6.49 24.88
C ALA A 119 -0.37 7.13 23.77
N GLY A 120 -0.72 6.40 22.71
CA GLY A 120 -1.58 6.88 21.63
C GLY A 120 -0.90 7.84 20.64
N PHE A 121 0.41 7.74 20.45
CA PHE A 121 1.11 8.48 19.39
C PHE A 121 0.89 7.80 18.03
N ASP A 122 -0.33 7.94 17.52
CA ASP A 122 -0.75 7.46 16.22
C ASP A 122 -0.74 8.58 15.16
N VAL A 123 -1.21 8.29 13.95
CA VAL A 123 -1.15 9.19 12.79
C VAL A 123 -1.91 10.51 13.00
N ASP A 124 -2.90 10.55 13.88
CA ASP A 124 -3.67 11.77 14.17
C ASP A 124 -2.90 12.78 15.04
N THR A 125 -1.79 12.33 15.65
CA THR A 125 -0.90 13.17 16.47
C THR A 125 0.23 13.83 15.65
N LEU A 126 0.34 13.50 14.36
CA LEU A 126 1.41 14.02 13.50
C LEU A 126 1.21 15.50 13.16
N ASP A 127 2.31 16.24 13.13
CA ASP A 127 2.32 17.65 12.77
C ASP A 127 1.95 17.85 11.28
N LEU A 128 0.75 18.38 11.02
CA LEU A 128 0.26 18.66 9.67
C LEU A 128 1.10 19.72 8.96
N GLU A 129 1.69 20.67 9.68
CA GLU A 129 2.63 21.61 9.06
C GLU A 129 3.85 20.84 8.58
N LEU A 130 4.36 19.86 9.35
CA LEU A 130 5.45 19.00 8.89
C LEU A 130 5.05 18.11 7.69
N LEU A 131 3.81 17.66 7.58
CA LEU A 131 3.37 16.84 6.44
C LEU A 131 3.10 17.65 5.16
N ASN A 132 2.87 18.97 5.28
CA ASN A 132 2.50 19.82 4.14
C ASN A 132 3.46 20.99 3.96
N GLY A 133 4.20 21.00 2.85
CA GLY A 133 5.03 22.15 2.50
C GLY A 133 6.13 21.83 1.49
N PRO A 134 7.06 22.76 1.27
CA PRO A 134 8.19 22.55 0.38
C PRO A 134 8.98 21.31 0.77
N ALA A 135 9.32 20.50 -0.23
CA ALA A 135 10.15 19.32 -0.12
C ALA A 135 11.21 19.33 -1.21
N LEU A 136 12.36 18.75 -0.90
CA LEU A 136 13.45 18.56 -1.86
C LEU A 136 13.42 17.12 -2.37
N LEU A 137 13.30 16.94 -3.68
CA LEU A 137 13.54 15.65 -4.32
C LEU A 137 15.04 15.51 -4.58
N VAL A 138 15.65 14.46 -4.05
CA VAL A 138 17.09 14.19 -4.17
C VAL A 138 17.30 12.83 -4.83
N ASP A 139 18.18 12.80 -5.82
CA ASP A 139 18.56 11.58 -6.50
C ASP A 139 19.72 10.88 -5.78
N VAL A 140 19.52 9.62 -5.39
CA VAL A 140 20.51 8.81 -4.65
C VAL A 140 21.31 7.93 -5.63
N PRO A 141 22.65 7.82 -5.48
CA PRO A 141 23.45 6.91 -6.29
C PRO A 141 22.87 5.50 -6.35
N ARG A 142 22.70 4.97 -7.57
CA ARG A 142 21.91 3.77 -7.85
C ARG A 142 22.50 2.48 -7.30
N ASP A 143 23.75 2.47 -6.90
CA ASP A 143 24.46 1.31 -6.36
C ASP A 143 24.58 1.33 -4.82
N LYS A 144 23.90 2.27 -4.13
CA LYS A 144 24.11 2.49 -2.68
C LYS A 144 22.82 2.53 -1.86
N ASN A 145 22.93 2.01 -0.64
CA ASN A 145 22.04 2.38 0.48
C ASN A 145 22.36 3.80 0.95
N ILE A 146 21.42 4.45 1.63
CA ILE A 146 21.61 5.81 2.16
C ILE A 146 22.40 5.71 3.47
N THR A 147 23.73 5.70 3.36
CA THR A 147 24.70 5.73 4.47
C THR A 147 25.11 7.16 4.82
N ALA A 148 25.93 7.34 5.86
CA ALA A 148 26.49 8.67 6.20
C ALA A 148 27.33 9.26 5.05
N GLU A 149 28.10 8.42 4.35
CA GLU A 149 28.88 8.83 3.18
C GLU A 149 27.97 9.38 2.08
N VAL A 150 26.89 8.64 1.77
CA VAL A 150 25.91 9.06 0.77
C VAL A 150 25.26 10.36 1.19
N MET A 151 24.71 10.45 2.41
CA MET A 151 24.08 11.67 2.91
C MET A 151 25.00 12.90 2.81
N LYS A 152 26.27 12.76 3.15
CA LYS A 152 27.27 13.82 3.01
C LYS A 152 27.49 14.21 1.55
N SER A 153 27.51 13.25 0.63
CA SER A 153 27.71 13.49 -0.80
C SER A 153 26.54 14.19 -1.48
N LEU A 154 25.32 14.06 -0.94
CA LEU A 154 24.11 14.69 -1.49
C LEU A 154 24.10 16.21 -1.34
N ASN A 155 24.96 16.78 -0.48
CA ASN A 155 25.14 18.23 -0.28
C ASN A 155 23.80 18.98 -0.08
N ILE A 156 22.89 18.40 0.70
CA ILE A 156 21.56 18.98 0.95
C ILE A 156 21.72 20.32 1.70
N PRO A 157 21.14 21.42 1.19
CA PRO A 157 21.23 22.72 1.85
C PRO A 157 20.59 22.73 3.24
N LYS A 158 21.14 23.55 4.15
CA LYS A 158 20.48 23.84 5.44
C LYS A 158 19.14 24.55 5.23
N GLY A 159 18.22 24.38 6.18
CA GLY A 159 16.86 24.91 6.13
C GLY A 159 15.83 24.01 5.43
N ILE A 160 16.27 22.91 4.77
CA ILE A 160 15.36 21.92 4.19
C ILE A 160 14.76 21.05 5.28
N ARG A 161 13.43 21.05 5.37
CA ARG A 161 12.66 20.30 6.38
C ARG A 161 12.17 18.93 5.91
N ARG A 162 11.98 18.75 4.60
CA ARG A 162 11.40 17.55 3.98
C ARG A 162 12.24 17.13 2.80
N VAL A 163 12.57 15.84 2.73
CA VAL A 163 13.34 15.28 1.62
C VAL A 163 12.69 14.01 1.11
N ILE A 164 12.56 13.92 -0.20
CA ILE A 164 12.12 12.73 -0.92
C ILE A 164 13.34 12.18 -1.62
N PHE A 165 13.72 10.94 -1.34
CA PHE A 165 14.86 10.28 -1.95
C PHE A 165 14.37 9.39 -3.11
N ARG A 166 14.83 9.70 -4.32
CA ARG A 166 14.68 8.82 -5.48
C ARG A 166 15.85 7.83 -5.48
N THR A 167 15.56 6.56 -5.30
CA THR A 167 16.56 5.50 -5.16
C THR A 167 16.48 4.49 -6.31
N LEU A 168 17.33 3.45 -6.28
CA LEU A 168 17.24 2.33 -7.21
C LEU A 168 15.89 1.58 -7.13
N ASN A 169 15.15 1.68 -6.02
CA ASN A 169 13.86 1.00 -5.84
C ASN A 169 12.85 1.38 -6.91
N THR A 170 12.87 2.66 -7.26
CA THR A 170 12.13 3.32 -8.32
C THR A 170 12.46 2.69 -9.68
N ASP A 171 13.74 2.68 -10.06
CA ASP A 171 14.20 2.14 -11.34
C ASP A 171 13.89 0.63 -11.49
N ARG A 172 13.96 -0.11 -10.37
CA ARG A 172 13.60 -1.53 -10.28
C ARG A 172 12.10 -1.78 -10.22
N ARG A 173 11.27 -0.73 -10.10
CA ARG A 173 9.81 -0.81 -10.00
C ARG A 173 9.34 -1.78 -8.93
N LEU A 174 9.99 -1.78 -7.76
CA LEU A 174 9.73 -2.78 -6.71
C LEU A 174 8.25 -2.86 -6.31
N MET A 175 7.54 -1.74 -6.36
CA MET A 175 6.10 -1.70 -6.01
C MET A 175 5.18 -2.34 -7.07
N TRP A 176 5.69 -2.60 -8.29
CA TRP A 176 5.01 -3.32 -9.37
C TRP A 176 5.30 -4.83 -9.37
N GLU A 177 6.20 -5.28 -8.52
CA GLU A 177 6.43 -6.70 -8.28
C GLU A 177 5.40 -7.27 -7.29
N LYS A 178 5.13 -8.57 -7.40
CA LYS A 178 4.21 -9.25 -6.48
C LYS A 178 4.85 -9.57 -5.14
N GLU A 179 6.10 -10.04 -5.19
CA GLU A 179 6.84 -10.45 -4.00
C GLU A 179 7.54 -9.25 -3.37
N PHE A 180 7.59 -9.21 -2.04
CA PHE A 180 8.38 -8.21 -1.33
C PHE A 180 9.88 -8.46 -1.49
N ASP A 181 10.57 -7.52 -2.14
CA ASP A 181 12.01 -7.59 -2.36
C ASP A 181 12.78 -6.99 -1.18
N THR A 182 13.45 -7.83 -0.39
CA THR A 182 14.23 -7.42 0.79
C THR A 182 15.54 -6.72 0.47
N SER A 183 15.97 -6.70 -0.80
CA SER A 183 17.19 -6.03 -1.26
C SER A 183 16.95 -4.58 -1.70
N PHE A 184 15.86 -3.97 -1.24
CA PHE A 184 15.57 -2.56 -1.49
C PHE A 184 16.65 -1.64 -0.88
N ALA A 185 16.93 -0.53 -1.56
CA ALA A 185 17.78 0.53 -1.05
C ALA A 185 17.06 1.25 0.09
N GLY A 186 17.68 1.32 1.27
CA GLY A 186 17.09 1.92 2.47
C GLY A 186 18.02 2.92 3.17
N LEU A 187 17.47 3.61 4.18
CA LEU A 187 18.25 4.45 5.10
C LEU A 187 18.96 3.58 6.14
N MET A 188 20.28 3.66 6.15
CA MET A 188 21.11 2.94 7.13
C MET A 188 21.24 3.73 8.43
N LYS A 189 21.57 3.03 9.51
CA LYS A 189 21.70 3.62 10.85
C LYS A 189 22.64 4.83 10.87
N ASP A 190 23.82 4.69 10.29
CA ASP A 190 24.82 5.77 10.21
C ASP A 190 24.33 6.95 9.35
N GLY A 191 23.57 6.67 8.28
CA GLY A 191 22.91 7.70 7.47
C GLY A 191 21.86 8.48 8.27
N ALA A 192 21.08 7.80 9.09
CA ALA A 192 20.07 8.42 9.96
C ALA A 192 20.72 9.30 11.05
N GLU A 193 21.76 8.79 11.71
CA GLU A 193 22.54 9.54 12.70
C GLU A 193 23.14 10.81 12.07
N TRP A 194 23.79 10.68 10.90
CA TRP A 194 24.35 11.83 10.20
C TRP A 194 23.29 12.87 9.83
N LEU A 195 22.12 12.43 9.34
CA LEU A 195 21.00 13.31 8.99
C LEU A 195 20.56 14.15 10.18
N VAL A 196 20.36 13.53 11.34
CA VAL A 196 19.91 14.20 12.56
C VAL A 196 20.94 15.21 13.06
N GLU A 197 22.22 14.88 12.97
CA GLU A 197 23.31 15.73 13.48
C GLU A 197 23.66 16.91 12.57
N ASN A 198 23.47 16.77 11.25
CA ASN A 198 24.05 17.70 10.27
C ASN A 198 23.02 18.51 9.47
N THR A 199 21.72 18.22 9.60
CA THR A 199 20.66 18.83 8.80
C THR A 199 19.47 19.32 9.63
N ASP A 200 18.61 20.13 9.01
CA ASP A 200 17.34 20.58 9.61
C ASP A 200 16.15 19.67 9.23
N ILE A 201 16.41 18.53 8.59
CA ILE A 201 15.39 17.63 8.05
C ILE A 201 14.58 17.01 9.20
N LYS A 202 13.26 16.94 9.02
CA LYS A 202 12.30 16.37 9.98
C LYS A 202 11.37 15.31 9.37
N LEU A 203 11.26 15.28 8.05
CA LEU A 203 10.48 14.27 7.32
C LEU A 203 11.31 13.75 6.14
N ILE A 204 11.30 12.45 5.96
CA ILE A 204 11.95 11.77 4.85
C ILE A 204 11.00 10.80 4.17
N ASP A 205 11.15 10.63 2.87
CA ASP A 205 10.61 9.51 2.10
C ASP A 205 11.79 8.78 1.44
N PRO A 206 12.24 7.63 2.00
CA PRO A 206 13.38 6.88 1.48
C PRO A 206 13.04 5.97 0.28
N THR A 207 11.77 5.82 -0.07
CA THR A 207 11.28 4.79 -1.00
C THR A 207 10.40 5.35 -2.12
N SER A 208 10.54 6.66 -2.40
CA SER A 208 9.63 7.38 -3.28
C SER A 208 9.35 6.70 -4.62
N LYS A 209 8.08 6.78 -5.05
CA LYS A 209 7.58 6.30 -6.34
C LYS A 209 8.39 6.87 -7.51
N ASP A 210 8.30 6.19 -8.66
CA ASP A 210 8.68 6.57 -10.03
C ASP A 210 8.37 8.02 -10.42
N LEU A 211 9.11 8.97 -9.82
CA LEU A 211 9.19 10.34 -10.25
C LEU A 211 10.12 10.39 -11.45
N VAL A 212 9.61 9.99 -12.62
CA VAL A 212 10.20 10.31 -13.91
C VAL A 212 9.77 11.73 -14.26
N LEU A 213 10.50 12.73 -13.76
CA LEU A 213 10.42 14.09 -14.28
C LEU A 213 11.07 14.07 -15.68
N ASN A 214 10.29 13.78 -16.71
CA ASN A 214 10.75 13.98 -18.09
C ASN A 214 11.02 15.47 -18.26
N GLY A 215 12.29 15.85 -18.31
CA GLY A 215 12.75 17.22 -18.59
C GLY A 215 12.57 17.67 -20.04
N ASN A 216 11.59 17.11 -20.77
CA ASN A 216 11.38 17.34 -22.20
C ASN A 216 9.94 17.79 -22.51
N ASP A 217 9.47 18.80 -21.80
CA ASP A 217 8.38 19.65 -22.30
C ASP A 217 8.93 21.08 -22.46
N GLN A 218 9.68 21.29 -23.55
CA GLN A 218 9.71 22.57 -24.26
C GLN A 218 8.77 22.48 -25.46
#